data_AF-A0A6V7LTG9-F1
#
_entry.id   AF-A0A6V7LTG9-F1
#
_cell.length_a   1.000
_cell.length_b   1.000
_cell.length_c   1.000
_cell.angle_alpha   90.00
_cell.angle_beta   90.00
_cell.angle_gamma   90.00
#
_symmetry.space_group_name_H-M   'P 1'
#
loop_
_entity.id
_entity.type
_entity.pdbx_description
1 polymer ?
#
loop_
_entity_poly.entity_id
_entity_poly.type
_entity_poly.pdbx_seq_one_letter_code
_entity_poly.pdbx_strand_id
1 'polypeptide(L)' 'GFGEMRKSSTTPMEVKALEGLYASAISCGLSHTLFIVRDESDEEKAKIAKLESYSV' A
#
# COMPACT_ATOMS: atom_id res chain seq x y z
N GLY A 1 2.11 2.26 7.71
CA GLY A 1 3.48 2.83 7.72
C GLY A 1 3.94 3.03 6.29
N PHE A 2 4.85 3.97 6.03
CA PHE A 2 5.18 4.42 4.67
C PHE A 2 6.07 3.45 3.85
N GLY A 3 6.43 2.29 4.41
CA GLY A 3 7.39 1.36 3.80
C GLY A 3 8.86 1.66 4.12
N GLU A 4 9.12 2.68 4.94
CA GLU A 4 10.46 3.04 5.40
C GLU A 4 10.63 2.81 6.91
N MET A 5 11.87 2.87 7.41
CA MET A 5 12.18 2.76 8.83
C MET A 5 11.51 3.87 9.68
N ARG A 6 11.17 5.01 9.06
CA ARG A 6 10.44 6.10 9.71
C ARG A 6 8.95 5.72 9.89
N LYS A 7 8.50 5.65 11.14
CA LYS A 7 7.13 5.25 11.50
C LYS A 7 6.09 6.37 11.41
N SER A 8 6.51 7.62 11.57
CA SER A 8 5.63 8.80 11.64
C SER A 8 6.20 9.98 10.88
N SER A 9 5.31 10.85 10.39
CA SER A 9 5.66 12.10 9.72
C SER A 9 4.65 13.18 10.10
N THR A 10 5.11 14.42 10.21
CA THR A 10 4.26 15.62 10.40
C THR A 10 3.87 16.27 9.07
N THR A 11 4.49 15.85 7.96
CA THR A 11 4.20 16.30 6.60
C THR A 11 3.72 15.14 5.74
N PRO A 12 2.95 15.41 4.66
CA PRO A 12 2.57 14.38 3.69
C PRO A 12 3.81 13.70 3.10
N MET A 13 3.78 12.36 3.06
CA MET A 13 4.86 11.55 2.50
C MET A 13 4.29 10.49 1.56
N GLU A 14 5.06 10.16 0.54
CA GLU A 14 4.74 9.08 -0.38
C GLU A 14 4.91 7.72 0.31
N VAL A 15 3.94 6.82 0.07
CA VAL A 15 3.96 5.45 0.59
C VAL A 15 4.75 4.58 -0.38
N LYS A 16 6.07 4.51 -0.20
CA LYS A 16 6.97 3.74 -1.07
C LYS A 16 6.64 2.25 -1.16
N ALA A 17 5.98 1.70 -0.13
CA ALA A 17 5.50 0.32 -0.17
C ALA A 17 4.49 0.04 -1.30
N LEU A 18 3.78 1.07 -1.79
CA LEU A 18 2.79 0.97 -2.88
C LEU A 18 3.31 1.58 -4.19
N GLU A 19 4.62 1.74 -4.35
CA GLU A 19 5.21 2.40 -5.50
C GLU A 19 4.87 1.69 -6.83
N GLY A 20 4.25 2.45 -7.74
CA GLY A 20 3.76 1.97 -9.03
C GLY A 20 2.65 0.93 -8.92
N LEU A 21 1.83 1.01 -7.87
CA LEU A 21 0.47 0.47 -7.82
C LEU A 21 -0.50 1.65 -7.80
N TYR A 22 -1.63 1.52 -8.49
CA TYR A 22 -2.68 2.53 -8.46
C TYR A 22 -3.70 2.23 -7.36
N ALA A 23 -3.77 3.07 -6.34
CA ALA A 23 -4.78 2.98 -5.29
C ALA A 23 -6.07 3.70 -5.73
N SER A 24 -7.12 2.93 -6.01
CA SER A 24 -8.45 3.42 -6.42
C SER A 24 -9.25 4.01 -5.25
N ALA A 25 -9.09 3.45 -4.06
CA ALA A 25 -9.76 3.90 -2.85
C ALA A 25 -8.90 3.64 -1.61
N ILE A 26 -9.08 4.46 -0.59
CA ILE A 26 -8.38 4.37 0.69
C ILE A 26 -9.35 4.46 1.85
N SER A 27 -9.04 3.79 2.96
CA SER A 27 -9.77 3.90 4.21
C SER A 27 -8.81 3.85 5.40
N CYS A 28 -9.09 4.65 6.42
CA CYS A 28 -8.31 4.71 7.65
C CYS A 28 -9.18 4.32 8.84
N GLY A 29 -8.83 3.22 9.50
CA GLY A 29 -9.40 2.83 10.79
C GLY A 29 -8.62 3.42 11.96
N LEU A 30 -8.92 2.97 13.17
CA LEU A 30 -8.27 3.45 14.40
C LEU A 30 -6.75 3.18 14.43
N SER A 31 -6.31 2.05 13.88
CA SER A 31 -4.90 1.64 13.91
C SER A 31 -4.47 0.88 12.65
N HIS A 32 -5.26 0.97 11.59
CA HIS A 32 -4.99 0.32 10.31
C HIS A 32 -5.40 1.22 9.15
N THR A 33 -4.78 0.99 7.99
CA THR A 33 -5.10 1.69 6.75
C THR A 33 -5.27 0.64 5.67
N LEU A 34 -6.35 0.73 4.90
CA LEU A 34 -6.68 -0.17 3.80
C LEU A 34 -6.59 0.60 2.48
N PHE A 35 -6.10 -0.07 1.46
CA PHE A 35 -5.98 0.44 0.10
C PHE A 35 -6.62 -0.57 -0.85
N ILE A 36 -7.45 -0.09 -1.77
CA ILE A 36 -7.95 -0.90 -2.88
C ILE A 36 -7.08 -0.57 -4.08
N VAL A 37 -6.19 -1.50 -4.43
CA VAL A 37 -5.27 -1.35 -5.57
C VAL A 37 -5.85 -2.01 -6.82
N ARG A 38 -5.56 -1.43 -7.97
CA ARG A 38 -5.94 -1.98 -9.27
C ARG A 38 -4.98 -3.10 -9.67
N ASP A 39 -5.52 -4.15 -10.29
CA ASP A 39 -4.81 -5.34 -10.75
C ASP A 39 -5.03 -5.60 -12.25
N GLU A 40 -5.08 -4.55 -13.07
CA GLU A 40 -5.43 -4.68 -14.50
C GLU A 40 -4.24 -5.13 -15.34
N SER A 41 -3.04 -4.60 -15.07
CA SER A 41 -1.83 -4.93 -15.83
C SER A 41 -1.05 -6.08 -15.20
N ASP A 42 -0.29 -6.81 -16.03
CA ASP A 42 0.58 -7.90 -15.55
C ASP A 42 1.69 -7.39 -14.62
N GLU A 43 2.14 -6.15 -14.80
CA GLU A 43 3.10 -5.48 -13.91
C GLU A 43 2.51 -5.22 -12.52
N GLU A 44 1.27 -4.75 -12.46
CA GLU A 44 0.54 -4.53 -11.20
C GLU A 44 0.33 -5.86 -10.46
N LYS A 45 -0.11 -6.90 -11.16
CA LYS A 45 -0.30 -8.25 -10.58
C LYS A 45 0.99 -8.84 -10.04
N ALA A 46 2.10 -8.70 -10.76
CA ALA A 46 3.41 -9.18 -10.31
C ALA A 46 3.87 -8.49 -9.02
N LYS A 47 3.61 -7.18 -8.87
CA LYS A 47 3.91 -6.43 -7.64
C LYS A 47 3.00 -6.84 -6.49
N ILE A 48 1.71 -7.02 -6.74
CA ILE A 48 0.75 -7.47 -5.72
C ILE A 48 1.15 -8.86 -5.21
N ALA A 49 1.54 -9.78 -6.09
CA ALA A 49 2.00 -11.12 -5.71
C ALA A 49 3.30 -11.14 -4.89
N LYS A 50 4.10 -10.07 -4.94
CA LYS A 50 5.31 -9.93 -4.11
C LYS A 50 5.00 -9.51 -2.67
N LEU A 51 3.80 -8.97 -2.41
CA LEU A 51 3.38 -8.60 -1.05
C LEU A 51 3.07 -9.84 -0.21
N GLU A 52 3.28 -9.74 1.09
CA GLU A 52 2.98 -10.83 2.02
C GLU A 52 1.46 -11.06 2.11
N SER A 53 1.03 -12.30 1.85
CA SER A 53 -0.35 -12.70 2.04
C SER A 53 -0.60 -13.04 3.51
N TYR A 54 -1.51 -12.30 4.16
CA TYR A 54 -2.01 -12.62 5.49
C TYR A 54 -3.42 -13.23 5.38
N SER A 55 -3.58 -14.46 5.86
CA SER A 55 -4.88 -15.12 6.06
C SER A 55 -5.03 -15.48 7.54
N VAL A 56 -6.19 -15.16 8.11
CA VAL A 56 -6.59 -15.60 9.45
C VAL A 56 -7.12 -17.03 9.41
#